data_AF-A0A0F4GDG4-F1
#
_entry.id   AF-A0A0F4GDG4-F1
#
_cell.length_a   1.000
_cell.length_b   1.000
_cell.length_c   1.000
_cell.angle_alpha   90.00
_cell.angle_beta   90.00
_cell.angle_gamma   90.00
#
_symmetry.space_group_name_H-M   'P 1'
#
loop_
_entity.id
_entity.type
_entity.pdbx_description
1 polymer ?
#
loop_
_entity_poly.entity_id
_entity_poly.type
_entity_poly.pdbx_seq_one_letter_code
_entity_poly.pdbx_strand_id
1 'polypeptide(L)'
;MPGNKNVVFDVVGTLARYDELYDGIDARIGDRLRKEGIKPSLLGYTWIEVAEREYTYLSMAGAYKPFDTAFEAVFYRILFSAGIQDPHTFASAEDLAFIMAANNKMRFRDGAVQCISRLRDAGFTVWAMTAADKGRVRGYFEEAGLDLPLENLVSSDDTGIAKPTLSGYLPLFEQLNQGERPWFAAAHKWDVSAANRIGYRGAYCSLLEHNPLPDLFGTMEAEEPTLPALADRIIDLT
;
A
#
# COMPACT_ATOMS: atom_id res chain seq x y z
N MET A 1 -32.68 -0.20 -9.01
CA MET A 1 -31.98 0.16 -7.76
C MET A 1 -30.87 1.12 -8.14
N PRO A 2 -30.62 2.22 -7.43
CA PRO A 2 -29.43 3.02 -7.71
C PRO A 2 -28.22 2.08 -7.68
N GLY A 3 -27.46 2.05 -8.78
CA GLY A 3 -26.37 1.10 -8.96
C GLY A 3 -25.38 1.21 -7.81
N ASN A 4 -24.97 0.07 -7.25
CA ASN A 4 -24.05 0.04 -6.12
C ASN A 4 -22.64 0.44 -6.63
N LYS A 5 -22.33 1.74 -6.63
CA LYS A 5 -21.03 2.29 -7.05
C LYS A 5 -20.00 1.94 -5.99
N ASN A 6 -18.94 1.23 -6.36
CA ASN A 6 -17.92 0.75 -5.44
C ASN A 6 -16.52 1.09 -5.95
N VAL A 7 -15.66 1.52 -5.03
CA VAL A 7 -14.22 1.74 -5.27
C VAL A 7 -13.43 1.12 -4.13
N VAL A 8 -12.50 0.23 -4.49
CA VAL A 8 -11.58 -0.42 -3.56
C VAL A 8 -10.23 0.27 -3.65
N PHE A 9 -9.71 0.73 -2.52
CA PHE A 9 -8.39 1.33 -2.44
C PHE A 9 -7.37 0.34 -1.88
N ASP A 10 -6.22 0.26 -2.53
CA ASP A 10 -5.00 -0.03 -1.81
C ASP A 10 -4.72 1.08 -0.76
N VAL A 11 -4.09 0.73 0.36
CA VAL A 11 -3.94 1.64 1.49
C VAL A 11 -2.50 2.12 1.65
N VAL A 12 -1.56 1.22 1.92
CA VAL A 12 -0.18 1.59 2.26
C VAL A 12 0.59 1.83 0.97
N GLY A 13 1.24 2.99 0.84
CA GLY A 13 1.83 3.43 -0.43
C GLY A 13 0.83 4.16 -1.34
N THR A 14 -0.47 3.90 -1.22
CA THR A 14 -1.52 4.61 -1.96
C THR A 14 -2.16 5.75 -1.15
N LEU A 15 -2.98 5.43 -0.15
CA LEU A 15 -3.65 6.42 0.70
C LEU A 15 -2.73 6.90 1.83
N ALA A 16 -1.97 5.99 2.44
CA ALA A 16 -0.95 6.29 3.44
C ALA A 16 0.44 6.41 2.79
N ARG A 17 1.27 7.32 3.30
CA ARG A 17 2.63 7.60 2.79
C ARG A 17 3.72 7.07 3.71
N TYR A 18 4.90 6.84 3.15
CA TYR A 18 6.06 6.28 3.85
C TYR A 18 6.95 7.33 4.56
N ASP A 19 6.55 8.60 4.58
CA ASP A 19 7.37 9.71 5.09
C ASP A 19 7.84 9.45 6.52
N GLU A 20 6.95 9.00 7.42
CA GLU A 20 7.31 8.73 8.81
C GLU A 20 8.32 7.58 8.97
N LEU A 21 8.31 6.59 8.07
CA LEU A 21 9.35 5.56 8.02
C LEU A 21 10.69 6.18 7.60
N TYR A 22 10.70 6.96 6.51
CA TYR A 22 11.92 7.54 5.98
C TYR A 22 12.56 8.54 6.95
N ASP A 23 11.74 9.40 7.55
CA ASP A 23 12.15 10.34 8.59
C ASP A 23 12.66 9.60 9.83
N GLY A 24 12.01 8.50 10.22
CA GLY A 24 12.44 7.66 11.33
C GLY A 24 13.82 7.01 11.10
N ILE A 25 14.07 6.49 9.90
CA ILE A 25 15.38 5.95 9.49
C ILE A 25 16.43 7.07 9.55
N ASP A 26 16.13 8.21 8.94
CA ASP A 26 17.06 9.33 8.87
C ASP A 26 17.42 9.85 10.27
N ALA A 27 16.42 10.12 11.10
CA ALA A 27 16.61 10.60 12.46
C ALA A 27 17.41 9.63 13.34
N ARG A 28 17.26 8.31 13.14
CA ARG A 28 17.88 7.31 14.02
C ARG A 28 19.25 6.83 13.58
N ILE A 29 19.40 6.54 12.29
CA ILE A 29 20.60 5.92 11.73
C ILE A 29 21.12 6.66 10.48
N GLY A 30 20.53 7.78 10.09
CA GLY A 30 20.83 8.49 8.85
C GLY A 30 22.30 8.91 8.72
N ASP A 31 22.89 9.47 9.77
CA ASP A 31 24.32 9.86 9.77
C ASP A 31 25.26 8.67 9.59
N ARG A 32 24.91 7.49 10.14
CA ARG A 32 25.67 6.26 9.94
C ARG A 32 25.54 5.79 8.48
N LEU A 33 24.33 5.78 7.94
CA LEU A 33 24.08 5.37 6.55
C LEU A 33 24.81 6.26 5.56
N ARG A 34 24.80 7.59 5.76
CA ARG A 34 25.49 8.53 4.85
C ARG A 34 27.00 8.34 4.83
N LYS A 35 27.63 7.94 5.93
CA LYS A 35 29.07 7.62 5.98
C LYS A 35 29.42 6.41 5.11
N GLU A 36 28.48 5.47 4.96
CA GLU A 36 28.60 4.32 4.05
C GLU A 36 28.13 4.64 2.62
N GLY A 37 27.77 5.90 2.31
CA GLY A 37 27.25 6.31 1.00
C GLY A 37 25.79 5.88 0.75
N ILE A 38 25.06 5.47 1.78
CA ILE A 38 23.67 5.01 1.67
C ILE A 38 22.72 6.17 1.97
N LYS A 39 21.79 6.44 1.04
CA LYS A 39 20.69 7.39 1.27
C LYS A 39 19.63 6.73 2.15
N PRO A 40 19.22 7.30 3.30
CA PRO A 40 18.21 6.73 4.19
C PRO A 40 16.91 6.35 3.50
N SER A 41 16.41 7.22 2.62
CA SER A 41 15.19 6.94 1.83
C SER A 41 15.37 5.77 0.86
N LEU A 42 16.57 5.57 0.31
CA LEU A 42 16.85 4.44 -0.57
C LEU A 42 16.86 3.13 0.23
N LEU A 43 17.47 3.12 1.43
CA LEU A 43 17.38 1.97 2.33
C LEU A 43 15.93 1.65 2.67
N GLY A 44 15.14 2.66 3.06
CA GLY A 44 13.72 2.49 3.38
C GLY A 44 12.92 1.93 2.21
N TYR A 45 13.08 2.48 1.01
CA TYR A 45 12.46 1.96 -0.21
C TYR A 45 12.85 0.50 -0.47
N THR A 46 14.15 0.18 -0.52
CA THR A 46 14.63 -1.19 -0.76
C THR A 46 14.14 -2.16 0.32
N TRP A 47 14.02 -1.69 1.55
CA TRP A 47 13.51 -2.50 2.65
C TRP A 47 12.03 -2.86 2.47
N ILE A 48 11.18 -1.90 2.09
CA ILE A 48 9.76 -2.16 1.75
C ILE A 48 9.68 -3.16 0.60
N GLU A 49 10.36 -2.89 -0.52
CA GLU A 49 10.28 -3.71 -1.74
C GLU A 49 10.73 -5.16 -1.49
N VAL A 50 11.79 -5.36 -0.71
CA VAL A 50 12.22 -6.71 -0.35
C VAL A 50 11.24 -7.37 0.61
N ALA A 51 10.70 -6.63 1.59
CA ALA A 51 9.68 -7.19 2.48
C ALA A 51 8.42 -7.61 1.71
N GLU A 52 7.92 -6.79 0.78
CA GLU A 52 6.79 -7.14 -0.10
C GLU A 52 7.08 -8.40 -0.91
N ARG A 53 8.29 -8.51 -1.48
CA ARG A 53 8.72 -9.71 -2.20
C ARG A 53 8.74 -10.96 -1.31
N GLU A 54 9.40 -10.91 -0.16
CA GLU A 54 9.51 -12.08 0.74
C GLU A 54 8.15 -12.48 1.31
N TYR A 55 7.33 -11.50 1.70
CA TYR A 55 5.94 -11.67 2.10
C TYR A 55 5.12 -12.41 1.03
N THR A 56 5.23 -11.96 -0.23
CA THR A 56 4.55 -12.56 -1.37
C THR A 56 5.03 -13.99 -1.62
N TYR A 57 6.34 -14.21 -1.63
CA TYR A 57 6.92 -15.54 -1.88
C TYR A 57 6.57 -16.54 -0.79
N LEU A 58 6.54 -16.12 0.47
CA LEU A 58 6.09 -16.95 1.58
C LEU A 58 4.62 -17.35 1.41
N SER A 59 3.75 -16.42 1.01
CA SER A 59 2.35 -16.74 0.70
C SER A 59 2.25 -17.76 -0.43
N MET A 60 2.97 -17.56 -1.54
CA MET A 60 2.97 -18.48 -2.69
C MET A 60 3.48 -19.88 -2.32
N ALA A 61 4.38 -19.97 -1.35
CA ALA A 61 4.91 -21.23 -0.83
C ALA A 61 4.02 -21.88 0.25
N GLY A 62 2.85 -21.31 0.57
CA GLY A 62 1.96 -21.82 1.62
C GLY A 62 2.45 -21.56 3.05
N ALA A 63 3.40 -20.63 3.22
CA ALA A 63 4.03 -20.29 4.48
C ALA A 63 3.74 -18.84 4.90
N TYR A 64 2.52 -18.36 4.66
CA TYR A 64 2.10 -16.99 4.92
C TYR A 64 2.57 -16.46 6.28
N LYS A 65 3.07 -15.22 6.27
CA LYS A 65 3.40 -14.42 7.45
C LYS A 65 2.82 -13.01 7.26
N PRO A 66 2.36 -12.34 8.32
CA PRO A 66 1.96 -10.94 8.23
C PRO A 66 3.09 -10.05 7.69
N PHE A 67 2.73 -9.01 6.94
CA PHE A 67 3.71 -8.12 6.30
C PHE A 67 4.69 -7.54 7.32
N ASP A 68 4.21 -7.00 8.45
CA ASP A 68 5.07 -6.36 9.46
C ASP A 68 6.07 -7.36 10.08
N THR A 69 5.72 -8.65 10.16
CA THR A 69 6.66 -9.70 10.59
C THR A 69 7.79 -9.90 9.59
N ALA A 70 7.46 -9.95 8.29
CA ALA A 70 8.47 -10.05 7.24
C ALA A 70 9.33 -8.79 7.15
N PHE A 71 8.70 -7.61 7.23
CA PHE A 71 9.34 -6.31 7.20
C PHE A 71 10.38 -6.19 8.32
N GLU A 72 10.01 -6.38 9.58
CA GLU A 72 10.97 -6.31 10.69
C GLU A 72 12.13 -7.31 10.53
N ALA A 73 11.82 -8.56 10.15
CA ALA A 73 12.80 -9.64 10.08
C ALA A 73 13.89 -9.42 9.01
N VAL A 74 13.57 -8.75 7.91
CA VAL A 74 14.54 -8.56 6.81
C VAL A 74 15.45 -7.34 6.99
N PHE A 75 15.22 -6.47 7.99
CA PHE A 75 15.97 -5.22 8.17
C PHE A 75 17.51 -5.41 8.10
N TYR A 76 18.05 -6.33 8.91
CA TYR A 76 19.50 -6.60 8.94
C TYR A 76 20.02 -7.22 7.63
N ARG A 77 19.17 -7.98 6.92
CA ARG A 77 19.51 -8.51 5.60
C ARG A 77 19.68 -7.37 4.60
N ILE A 78 18.84 -6.34 4.66
CA ILE A 78 18.93 -5.17 3.78
C ILE A 78 20.17 -4.33 4.07
N LEU A 79 20.51 -4.13 5.34
CA LEU A 79 21.79 -3.48 5.70
C LEU A 79 22.98 -4.25 5.11
N PHE A 80 22.99 -5.59 5.23
CA PHE A 80 24.02 -6.43 4.62
C PHE A 80 24.06 -6.28 3.09
N SER A 81 22.91 -6.35 2.43
CA SER A 81 22.80 -6.17 0.97
C SER A 81 23.23 -4.77 0.51
N ALA A 82 23.11 -3.75 1.37
CA ALA A 82 23.58 -2.40 1.11
C ALA A 82 25.10 -2.23 1.33
N GLY A 83 25.83 -3.30 1.69
CA GLY A 83 27.29 -3.32 1.85
C GLY A 83 27.80 -3.31 3.29
N ILE A 84 26.90 -3.22 4.28
CA ILE A 84 27.27 -3.19 5.70
C ILE A 84 27.62 -4.61 6.17
N GLN A 85 28.91 -4.89 6.35
CA GLN A 85 29.40 -6.26 6.63
C GLN A 85 28.97 -6.80 8.00
N ASP A 86 28.79 -5.92 8.99
CA ASP A 86 28.28 -6.29 10.32
C ASP A 86 27.01 -5.50 10.67
N PRO A 87 25.84 -5.92 10.17
CA PRO A 87 24.57 -5.21 10.34
C PRO A 87 24.15 -5.01 11.79
N HIS A 88 24.40 -6.00 12.65
CA HIS A 88 23.95 -5.99 14.04
C HIS A 88 24.83 -5.10 14.92
N THR A 89 26.09 -4.90 14.55
CA THR A 89 26.93 -3.85 15.15
C THR A 89 26.57 -2.47 14.59
N PHE A 90 26.24 -2.39 13.29
CA PHE A 90 25.90 -1.13 12.64
C PHE A 90 24.60 -0.51 13.17
N ALA A 91 23.55 -1.32 13.37
CA ALA A 91 22.27 -0.91 13.91
C ALA A 91 21.85 -1.88 15.03
N SER A 92 21.44 -1.34 16.18
CA SER A 92 21.00 -2.15 17.31
C SER A 92 19.52 -2.54 17.18
N ALA A 93 19.07 -3.46 18.04
CA ALA A 93 17.65 -3.78 18.16
C ALA A 93 16.81 -2.55 18.60
N GLU A 94 17.39 -1.63 19.39
CA GLU A 94 16.73 -0.38 19.76
C GLU A 94 16.60 0.57 18.57
N ASP A 95 17.58 0.59 17.65
CA ASP A 95 17.49 1.35 16.41
C ASP A 95 16.33 0.86 15.55
N LEU A 96 16.24 -0.47 15.36
CA LEU A 96 15.15 -1.09 14.63
C LEU A 96 13.80 -0.79 15.29
N ALA A 97 13.68 -0.98 16.61
CA ALA A 97 12.44 -0.72 17.35
C ALA A 97 11.99 0.74 17.22
N PHE A 98 12.92 1.70 17.26
CA PHE A 98 12.61 3.12 17.04
C PHE A 98 12.03 3.36 15.63
N ILE A 99 12.66 2.79 14.60
CA ILE A 99 12.23 2.95 13.21
C ILE A 99 10.87 2.28 12.98
N MET A 100 10.65 1.09 13.53
CA MET A 100 9.36 0.39 13.48
C MET A 100 8.26 1.20 14.17
N ALA A 101 8.56 1.85 15.29
CA ALA A 101 7.61 2.73 15.97
C ALA A 101 7.28 3.99 15.15
N ALA A 102 8.21 4.49 14.32
CA ALA A 102 7.94 5.57 13.37
C ALA A 102 7.08 5.09 12.19
N ASN A 103 7.38 3.91 11.63
CA ASN A 103 6.58 3.26 10.58
C ASN A 103 5.10 3.07 11.00
N ASN A 104 4.85 2.77 12.27
CA ASN A 104 3.49 2.59 12.81
C ASN A 104 2.72 3.91 12.99
N LYS A 105 3.36 5.06 12.75
CA LYS A 105 2.75 6.40 12.80
C LYS A 105 2.55 7.00 11.42
N MET A 106 2.65 6.19 10.35
CA MET A 106 2.35 6.64 9.00
C MET A 106 0.97 7.30 8.94
N ARG A 107 0.84 8.28 8.05
CA ARG A 107 -0.39 9.05 7.89
C ARG A 107 -0.90 8.97 6.47
N PHE A 108 -2.16 9.37 6.30
CA PHE A 108 -2.69 9.66 4.98
C PHE A 108 -1.87 10.73 4.28
N ARG A 109 -1.63 10.50 2.99
CA ARG A 109 -0.99 11.46 2.12
C ARG A 109 -1.92 12.62 1.78
N ASP A 110 -1.31 13.70 1.33
CA ASP A 110 -2.02 14.87 0.84
C ASP A 110 -2.99 14.47 -0.29
N GLY A 111 -4.23 14.97 -0.20
CA GLY A 111 -5.30 14.67 -1.16
C GLY A 111 -6.07 13.37 -0.93
N ALA A 112 -5.62 12.47 -0.03
CA ALA A 112 -6.34 11.22 0.25
C ALA A 112 -7.75 11.47 0.84
N VAL A 113 -7.86 12.36 1.83
CA VAL A 113 -9.14 12.72 2.44
C VAL A 113 -10.08 13.34 1.40
N GLN A 114 -9.58 14.28 0.60
CA GLN A 114 -10.36 14.92 -0.46
C GLN A 114 -10.85 13.92 -1.52
N CYS A 115 -10.00 12.97 -1.93
CA CYS A 115 -10.35 11.90 -2.85
C CYS A 115 -11.50 11.03 -2.30
N ILE A 116 -11.36 10.55 -1.06
CA ILE A 116 -12.37 9.71 -0.40
C ILE A 116 -13.69 10.47 -0.25
N SER A 117 -13.66 11.73 0.21
CA SER A 117 -14.86 12.56 0.35
C SER A 117 -15.57 12.77 -0.98
N ARG A 118 -14.85 13.11 -2.06
CA ARG A 118 -15.45 13.31 -3.39
C ARG A 118 -16.16 12.06 -3.91
N LEU A 119 -15.54 10.89 -3.75
CA LEU A 119 -16.14 9.62 -4.16
C LEU A 119 -17.40 9.32 -3.35
N ARG A 120 -17.37 9.54 -2.03
CA ARG A 120 -18.54 9.36 -1.16
C ARG A 120 -19.67 10.34 -1.51
N ASP A 121 -19.36 11.61 -1.76
CA ASP A 121 -20.32 12.63 -2.17
C ASP A 121 -20.96 12.29 -3.54
N ALA A 122 -20.22 11.60 -4.41
CA ALA A 122 -20.71 11.08 -5.69
C ALA A 122 -21.47 9.73 -5.56
N GLY A 123 -21.68 9.24 -4.34
CA GLY A 123 -22.47 8.03 -4.06
C GLY A 123 -21.68 6.72 -4.13
N PHE A 124 -20.35 6.75 -4.14
CA PHE A 124 -19.53 5.53 -4.05
C PHE A 124 -19.45 5.03 -2.61
N THR A 125 -19.55 3.71 -2.46
CA THR A 125 -19.04 3.02 -1.27
C THR A 125 -17.53 2.85 -1.41
N VAL A 126 -16.79 3.33 -0.43
CA VAL A 126 -15.33 3.23 -0.37
C VAL A 126 -14.93 2.00 0.45
N TRP A 127 -14.11 1.16 -0.16
CA TRP A 127 -13.53 -0.05 0.42
C TRP A 127 -12.01 0.09 0.51
N ALA A 128 -11.40 -0.69 1.40
CA ALA A 128 -9.95 -0.79 1.54
C ALA A 128 -9.52 -2.25 1.44
N MET A 129 -8.47 -2.51 0.65
CA MET A 129 -7.81 -3.80 0.58
C MET A 129 -6.32 -3.60 0.88
N THR A 130 -5.78 -4.28 1.88
CA THR A 130 -4.44 -3.99 2.41
C THR A 130 -3.63 -5.24 2.74
N ALA A 131 -2.30 -5.13 2.71
CA ALA A 131 -1.39 -6.12 3.29
C ALA A 131 -1.09 -5.86 4.79
N ALA A 132 -1.50 -4.71 5.32
CA ALA A 132 -1.33 -4.35 6.73
C ALA A 132 -2.47 -4.91 7.60
N ASP A 133 -2.26 -4.88 8.92
CA ASP A 133 -3.30 -5.25 9.87
C ASP A 133 -4.45 -4.23 9.87
N LYS A 134 -5.65 -4.71 10.22
CA LYS A 134 -6.85 -3.89 10.21
C LYS A 134 -6.83 -2.75 11.22
N GLY A 135 -6.21 -2.95 12.38
CA GLY A 135 -6.13 -1.94 13.43
C GLY A 135 -5.33 -0.72 12.96
N ARG A 136 -4.20 -0.98 12.32
CA ARG A 136 -3.36 0.07 11.71
C ARG A 136 -4.08 0.84 10.63
N VAL A 137 -4.74 0.15 9.68
CA VAL A 137 -5.49 0.84 8.62
C VAL A 137 -6.63 1.67 9.20
N ARG A 138 -7.39 1.13 10.15
CA ARG A 138 -8.44 1.89 10.82
C ARG A 138 -7.91 3.13 11.54
N GLY A 139 -6.75 3.03 12.18
CA GLY A 139 -6.08 4.17 12.81
C GLY A 139 -5.85 5.33 11.83
N TYR A 140 -5.48 5.06 10.58
CA TYR A 140 -5.32 6.11 9.57
C TYR A 140 -6.62 6.83 9.23
N PHE A 141 -7.71 6.08 9.06
CA PHE A 141 -9.03 6.64 8.78
C PHE A 141 -9.54 7.46 9.97
N GLU A 142 -9.40 6.93 11.19
CA GLU A 142 -9.80 7.60 12.44
C GLU A 142 -9.01 8.91 12.66
N GLU A 143 -7.69 8.92 12.46
CA GLU A 143 -6.87 10.15 12.55
C GLU A 143 -7.25 11.18 11.49
N ALA A 144 -7.67 10.73 10.31
CA ALA A 144 -8.15 11.58 9.22
C ALA A 144 -9.60 12.07 9.39
N GLY A 145 -10.29 11.68 10.47
CA GLY A 145 -11.71 12.01 10.69
C GLY A 145 -12.66 11.34 9.69
N LEU A 146 -12.26 10.22 9.11
CA LEU A 146 -13.04 9.44 8.17
C LEU A 146 -13.50 8.14 8.82
N ASP A 147 -14.77 7.79 8.65
CA ASP A 147 -15.24 6.45 9.01
C ASP A 147 -14.84 5.44 7.92
N LEU A 148 -14.47 4.22 8.33
CA LEU A 148 -14.32 3.06 7.45
C LEU A 148 -14.95 1.86 8.17
N PRO A 149 -16.18 1.47 7.78
CA PRO A 149 -16.83 0.31 8.36
C PRO A 149 -15.93 -0.93 8.24
N LEU A 150 -15.90 -1.78 9.26
CA LEU A 150 -14.99 -2.94 9.30
C LEU A 150 -15.30 -3.93 8.19
N GLU A 151 -16.57 -4.05 7.81
CA GLU A 151 -17.04 -4.82 6.66
C GLU A 151 -16.46 -4.33 5.33
N ASN A 152 -16.04 -3.06 5.25
CA ASN A 152 -15.44 -2.46 4.07
C ASN A 152 -13.91 -2.57 4.03
N LEU A 153 -13.31 -3.29 4.99
CA LEU A 153 -11.86 -3.45 5.11
C LEU A 153 -11.47 -4.94 4.97
N VAL A 154 -10.78 -5.25 3.87
CA VAL A 154 -10.20 -6.57 3.60
C VAL A 154 -8.70 -6.51 3.84
N SER A 155 -8.19 -7.38 4.71
CA SER A 155 -6.75 -7.56 4.89
C SER A 155 -6.32 -8.90 4.33
N SER A 156 -5.13 -8.96 3.72
CA SER A 156 -4.51 -10.23 3.35
C SER A 156 -4.30 -11.15 4.56
N ASP A 157 -4.20 -10.62 5.78
CA ASP A 157 -4.13 -11.42 7.01
C ASP A 157 -5.40 -12.22 7.27
N ASP A 158 -6.56 -11.79 6.76
CA ASP A 158 -7.81 -12.53 6.93
C ASP A 158 -7.82 -13.84 6.13
N THR A 159 -7.12 -13.85 4.99
CA THR A 159 -7.18 -14.94 4.01
C THR A 159 -5.89 -15.75 3.98
N GLY A 160 -4.78 -15.21 4.50
CA GLY A 160 -3.45 -15.79 4.35
C GLY A 160 -2.94 -15.75 2.91
N ILE A 161 -3.46 -14.81 2.10
CA ILE A 161 -3.11 -14.65 0.68
C ILE A 161 -2.53 -13.25 0.47
N ALA A 162 -1.24 -13.20 0.15
CA ALA A 162 -0.56 -11.97 -0.20
C ALA A 162 -1.01 -11.45 -1.57
N LYS A 163 -1.21 -10.13 -1.67
CA LYS A 163 -1.19 -9.43 -2.95
C LYS A 163 0.16 -9.66 -3.66
N PRO A 164 0.24 -9.76 -5.00
CA PRO A 164 -0.83 -9.68 -6.00
C PRO A 164 -1.46 -11.03 -6.39
N THR A 165 -1.49 -12.02 -5.51
CA THR A 165 -2.12 -13.32 -5.83
C THR A 165 -3.60 -13.12 -6.18
N LEU A 166 -3.98 -13.47 -7.41
CA LEU A 166 -5.30 -13.16 -7.97
C LEU A 166 -6.47 -13.65 -7.11
N SER A 167 -6.33 -14.81 -6.45
CA SER A 167 -7.36 -15.35 -5.55
C SER A 167 -7.64 -14.49 -4.32
N GLY A 168 -6.75 -13.56 -3.95
CA GLY A 168 -6.99 -12.59 -2.87
C GLY A 168 -7.98 -11.48 -3.25
N TYR A 169 -8.12 -11.19 -4.54
CA TYR A 169 -9.00 -10.11 -5.05
C TYR A 169 -10.39 -10.62 -5.44
N LEU A 170 -10.46 -11.88 -5.88
CA LEU A 170 -11.66 -12.49 -6.47
C LEU A 170 -12.89 -12.47 -5.53
N PRO A 171 -12.79 -12.83 -4.23
CA PRO A 171 -13.96 -12.86 -3.36
C PRO A 171 -14.64 -11.49 -3.23
N LEU A 172 -13.84 -10.42 -3.03
CA LEU A 172 -14.37 -9.07 -2.97
C LEU A 172 -14.92 -8.62 -4.33
N PHE A 173 -14.30 -9.03 -5.43
CA PHE A 173 -14.80 -8.70 -6.77
C PHE A 173 -16.19 -9.28 -6.99
N GLU A 174 -16.37 -10.58 -6.72
CA GLU A 174 -17.65 -11.27 -6.86
C GLU A 174 -18.74 -10.65 -5.97
N GLN A 175 -18.37 -10.23 -4.75
CA GLN A 175 -19.28 -9.53 -3.85
C GLN A 175 -19.73 -8.18 -4.40
N LEU A 176 -18.81 -7.38 -4.97
CA LEU A 176 -19.10 -6.01 -5.39
C LEU A 176 -19.66 -5.92 -6.80
N ASN A 177 -19.36 -6.89 -7.67
CA ASN A 177 -19.78 -6.94 -9.06
C ASN A 177 -21.24 -7.42 -9.23
N GLN A 178 -22.13 -6.90 -8.39
CA GLN A 178 -23.57 -7.17 -8.40
C GLN A 178 -24.37 -6.02 -9.06
N GLY A 179 -23.67 -5.03 -9.60
CA GLY A 179 -24.24 -3.84 -10.25
C GLY A 179 -23.27 -3.24 -11.25
N GLU A 180 -22.80 -2.02 -10.98
CA GLU A 180 -21.72 -1.45 -11.77
C GLU A 180 -20.40 -2.16 -11.45
N ARG A 181 -19.56 -2.35 -12.47
CA ARG A 181 -18.26 -3.01 -12.31
C ARG A 181 -17.39 -2.20 -11.33
N PRO A 182 -16.93 -2.79 -10.21
CA PRO A 182 -16.24 -2.06 -9.17
C PRO A 182 -14.88 -1.54 -9.65
N TRP A 183 -14.46 -0.40 -9.12
CA TRP A 183 -13.12 0.15 -9.33
C TRP A 183 -12.11 -0.41 -8.34
N PHE A 184 -10.86 -0.55 -8.78
CA PHE A 184 -9.71 -0.77 -7.91
C PHE A 184 -8.69 0.35 -8.14
N ALA A 185 -8.38 1.10 -7.08
CA ALA A 185 -7.55 2.28 -7.11
C ALA A 185 -6.26 2.08 -6.30
N ALA A 186 -5.11 2.28 -6.93
CA ALA A 186 -3.82 2.22 -6.24
C ALA A 186 -2.77 3.15 -6.87
N ALA A 187 -1.75 3.48 -6.09
CA ALA A 187 -0.52 4.11 -6.54
C ALA A 187 0.56 3.10 -6.96
N HIS A 188 0.35 1.83 -6.62
CA HIS A 188 1.15 0.69 -7.06
C HIS A 188 0.55 0.13 -8.35
N LYS A 189 1.24 0.29 -9.49
CA LYS A 189 0.73 -0.17 -10.80
C LYS A 189 0.58 -1.69 -10.82
N TRP A 190 1.45 -2.41 -10.12
CA TRP A 190 1.37 -3.86 -9.99
C TRP A 190 0.05 -4.31 -9.35
N ASP A 191 -0.48 -3.55 -8.39
CA ASP A 191 -1.71 -3.88 -7.64
C ASP A 191 -2.95 -3.67 -8.52
N VAL A 192 -3.04 -2.50 -9.19
CA VAL A 192 -4.12 -2.21 -10.15
C VAL A 192 -4.12 -3.22 -11.30
N SER A 193 -2.93 -3.57 -11.81
CA SER A 193 -2.78 -4.54 -12.89
C SER A 193 -3.27 -5.94 -12.48
N ALA A 194 -3.05 -6.36 -11.23
CA ALA A 194 -3.56 -7.63 -10.71
C ALA A 194 -5.10 -7.60 -10.58
N ALA A 195 -5.66 -6.52 -10.03
CA ALA A 195 -7.11 -6.35 -9.92
C ALA A 195 -7.80 -6.32 -11.30
N ASN A 196 -7.22 -5.67 -12.30
CA ASN A 196 -7.76 -5.67 -13.68
C ASN A 196 -7.88 -7.08 -14.26
N ARG A 197 -6.95 -7.99 -13.95
CA ARG A 197 -6.99 -9.39 -14.43
C ARG A 197 -8.15 -10.18 -13.85
N ILE A 198 -8.66 -9.79 -12.67
CA ILE A 198 -9.88 -10.36 -12.08
C ILE A 198 -11.14 -9.75 -12.71
N GLY A 199 -11.06 -8.49 -13.14
CA GLY A 199 -12.16 -7.80 -13.83
C GLY A 199 -12.55 -6.46 -13.20
N TYR A 200 -11.82 -5.95 -12.21
CA TYR A 200 -12.02 -4.59 -11.72
C TYR A 200 -11.78 -3.56 -12.84
N ARG A 201 -12.42 -2.39 -12.71
CA ARG A 201 -12.02 -1.19 -13.45
C ARG A 201 -10.76 -0.62 -12.79
N GLY A 202 -9.68 -0.46 -13.55
CA GLY A 202 -8.41 0.01 -13.01
C GLY A 202 -8.33 1.52 -12.91
N ALA A 203 -7.93 2.02 -11.74
CA ALA A 203 -7.60 3.42 -11.50
C ALA A 203 -6.18 3.53 -10.91
N TYR A 204 -5.26 4.17 -11.62
CA TYR A 204 -3.87 4.30 -11.19
C TYR A 204 -3.49 5.75 -10.87
N CYS A 205 -2.92 5.96 -9.68
CA CYS A 205 -2.36 7.25 -9.30
C CYS A 205 -0.85 7.27 -9.44
N SER A 206 -0.28 8.12 -10.30
CA SER A 206 1.16 8.11 -10.55
C SER A 206 2.02 8.80 -9.47
N LEU A 207 1.43 9.26 -8.37
CA LEU A 207 2.12 10.00 -7.31
C LEU A 207 3.25 9.25 -6.59
N LEU A 208 3.34 7.93 -6.71
CA LEU A 208 4.33 7.09 -6.03
C LEU A 208 5.40 6.64 -7.02
N GLU A 209 5.00 5.94 -8.08
CA GLU A 209 5.91 5.30 -9.03
C GLU A 209 6.22 6.20 -10.25
N HIS A 210 5.42 7.26 -10.46
CA HIS A 210 5.52 8.27 -11.53
C HIS A 210 5.40 7.75 -12.98
N ASN A 211 6.15 6.72 -13.34
CA ASN A 211 6.18 6.14 -14.68
C ASN A 211 5.19 4.96 -14.79
N PRO A 212 4.12 5.06 -15.61
CA PRO A 212 3.04 4.07 -15.63
C PRO A 212 3.41 2.74 -16.31
N LEU A 213 4.49 2.67 -17.09
CA LEU A 213 5.02 1.46 -17.73
C LEU A 213 3.93 0.58 -18.41
N PRO A 214 3.17 1.10 -19.39
CA PRO A 214 2.01 0.42 -19.98
C PRO A 214 2.37 -0.88 -20.72
N ASP A 215 3.58 -0.99 -21.28
CA ASP A 215 4.05 -2.24 -21.92
C ASP A 215 4.20 -3.40 -20.91
N LEU A 216 4.41 -3.08 -19.62
CA LEU A 216 4.57 -4.06 -18.55
C LEU A 216 3.26 -4.35 -17.83
N PHE A 217 2.50 -3.32 -17.48
CA PHE A 217 1.32 -3.46 -16.61
C PHE A 217 -0.03 -3.32 -17.33
N GLY A 218 -0.03 -2.95 -18.61
CA GLY A 218 -1.21 -2.53 -19.32
C GLY A 218 -1.65 -1.10 -18.97
N THR A 219 -2.67 -0.62 -19.66
CA THR A 219 -3.32 0.67 -19.39
C THR A 219 -4.47 0.52 -18.41
N MET A 220 -4.76 1.58 -17.67
CA MET A 220 -5.90 1.68 -16.75
C MET A 220 -6.96 2.63 -17.31
N GLU A 221 -8.22 2.47 -16.92
CA GLU A 221 -9.31 3.32 -17.41
C GLU A 221 -9.18 4.76 -16.88
N ALA A 222 -8.69 4.89 -15.65
CA ALA A 222 -8.32 6.15 -15.02
C ALA A 222 -6.82 6.15 -14.68
N GLU A 223 -6.08 7.16 -15.14
CA GLU A 223 -4.67 7.38 -14.80
C GLU A 223 -4.46 8.86 -14.52
N GLU A 224 -4.12 9.20 -13.28
CA GLU A 224 -4.03 10.61 -12.84
C GLU A 224 -2.86 10.83 -11.88
N PRO A 225 -2.25 12.03 -11.86
CA PRO A 225 -1.07 12.29 -11.04
C PRO A 225 -1.38 12.53 -9.54
N THR A 226 -2.65 12.73 -9.18
CA THR A 226 -3.06 13.01 -7.80
C THR A 226 -4.32 12.24 -7.42
N LEU A 227 -4.50 11.93 -6.13
CA LEU A 227 -5.70 11.23 -5.66
C LEU A 227 -6.99 12.02 -5.93
N PRO A 228 -7.07 13.36 -5.72
CA PRO A 228 -8.27 14.12 -6.06
C PRO A 228 -8.60 14.09 -7.56
N ALA A 229 -7.61 14.19 -8.44
CA ALA A 229 -7.82 14.07 -9.88
C ALA A 229 -8.28 12.65 -10.25
N LEU A 230 -7.74 11.61 -9.60
CA LEU A 230 -8.18 10.24 -9.79
C LEU A 230 -9.65 10.06 -9.40
N ALA A 231 -10.08 10.65 -8.29
CA ALA A 231 -11.49 10.65 -7.89
C ALA A 231 -12.39 11.30 -8.95
N ASP A 232 -12.02 12.50 -9.42
CA ASP A 232 -12.77 13.21 -10.46
C ASP A 232 -12.88 12.35 -11.74
N ARG A 233 -11.78 11.72 -12.14
CA ARG A 233 -11.73 10.83 -13.30
C ARG A 233 -12.60 9.58 -13.15
N ILE A 234 -12.62 8.96 -11.96
CA ILE A 234 -13.50 7.82 -11.65
C ILE A 234 -14.96 8.25 -11.76
N ILE A 235 -15.32 9.40 -11.18
CA ILE A 235 -16.69 9.94 -11.19
C ILE A 235 -17.15 10.23 -12.62
N ASP A 236 -16.32 10.86 -13.45
CA ASP A 236 -16.64 11.19 -14.84
C ASP A 236 -16.88 9.95 -15.72
N LEU A 237 -16.30 8.80 -15.34
CA LEU A 237 -16.37 7.54 -16.08
C LEU A 237 -17.47 6.59 -15.55
N THR A 238 -18.33 7.02 -14.62
CA THR A 238 -19.33 6.21 -13.90
C THR A 238 -20.70 6.88 -13.84
#